data_AF-A0A7X7JZF2-F1
#
_entry.id   AF-A0A7X7JZF2-F1
#
_cell.length_a   1.000
_cell.length_b   1.000
_cell.length_c   1.000
_cell.angle_alpha   90.00
_cell.angle_beta   90.00
_cell.angle_gamma   90.00
#
_symmetry.space_group_name_H-M   'P 1'
#
loop_
_entity.id
_entity.type
_entity.pdbx_description
1 polymer ?
#
loop_
_entity_poly.entity_id
_entity_poly.type
_entity_poly.pdbx_seq_one_letter_code
_entity_poly.pdbx_strand_id
1 'polypeptide(L)'
;VRRFLDDRDFLEVETPILQPIYGGAAARPFITHHNQLDQDLYLRISFELYLKRLLVGMLDRVYEIGRDFRNEGVSYKHNPEFTQLEFYAAYLSYRDVMDLTEQMVAHVAQEVLGTQVIHFQGDEIDLTPPWRRVTLRDAAREVTGIDYVDYPTARELAAAMQAKGLPASPEHTWGYLIDKGLLGAVEPTLIQPTFIIDYPRDISPLAKVKPDDPTHVERFEFFIGGMEMGNAFTELNDPFDQEQRFLEMGRLYDADDEEAHPMDEDYLRAMKYGMPPNGGFGMGVDRLVMLLTDRPSIREVVLFPQLRERD
;
A
#
# COMPACT_ATOMS: atom_id res chain seq x y z
N VAL A 1 6.97 -17.18 -3.69
CA VAL A 1 7.01 -15.78 -4.18
C VAL A 1 8.00 -15.65 -5.32
N ARG A 2 9.33 -15.59 -5.10
CA ARG A 2 10.34 -15.45 -6.18
C ARG A 2 10.05 -16.33 -7.41
N ARG A 3 10.01 -17.65 -7.22
CA ARG A 3 9.67 -18.62 -8.28
C ARG A 3 8.41 -18.25 -9.10
N PHE A 4 7.34 -17.81 -8.43
CA PHE A 4 6.09 -17.44 -9.10
C PHE A 4 6.27 -16.24 -10.04
N LEU A 5 7.06 -15.24 -9.61
CA LEU A 5 7.38 -14.03 -10.35
C LEU A 5 8.41 -14.31 -11.45
N ASP A 6 9.47 -15.07 -11.13
CA ASP A 6 10.52 -15.49 -12.07
C ASP A 6 9.91 -16.28 -13.24
N ASP A 7 8.97 -17.20 -12.96
CA ASP A 7 8.24 -17.99 -13.96
C ASP A 7 7.29 -17.14 -14.83
N ARG A 8 7.12 -15.84 -14.52
CA ARG A 8 6.28 -14.86 -15.24
C ARG A 8 7.09 -13.69 -15.81
N ASP A 9 8.39 -13.92 -16.00
CA ASP A 9 9.35 -12.99 -16.61
C ASP A 9 9.53 -11.68 -15.83
N PHE A 10 9.28 -11.67 -14.52
CA PHE A 10 9.67 -10.55 -13.67
C PHE A 10 11.16 -10.66 -13.33
N LEU A 11 11.89 -9.57 -13.48
CA LEU A 11 13.31 -9.46 -13.12
C LEU A 11 13.45 -9.05 -11.65
N GLU A 12 14.08 -9.87 -10.82
CA GLU A 12 14.49 -9.46 -9.47
C GLU A 12 15.60 -8.40 -9.59
N VAL A 13 15.42 -7.26 -8.92
CA VAL A 13 16.36 -6.14 -8.91
C VAL A 13 16.65 -5.67 -7.48
N GLU A 14 17.70 -4.87 -7.31
CA GLU A 14 18.04 -4.22 -6.06
C GLU A 14 18.11 -2.69 -6.28
N THR A 15 17.34 -1.94 -5.52
CA THR A 15 17.33 -0.46 -5.54
C THR A 15 17.95 0.12 -4.27
N PRO A 16 18.32 1.42 -4.25
CA PRO A 16 18.97 2.02 -3.08
C PRO A 16 18.13 1.96 -1.80
N ILE A 17 18.75 1.48 -0.71
CA ILE A 17 18.20 1.56 0.65
C ILE A 17 18.34 2.99 1.21
N LEU A 18 19.48 3.62 0.94
CA LEU A 18 19.73 5.02 1.29
C LEU A 18 19.31 5.89 0.12
N GLN A 19 18.31 6.74 0.34
CA GLN A 19 17.74 7.62 -0.68
C GLN A 19 18.02 9.09 -0.31
N PRO A 20 18.34 9.95 -1.29
CA PRO A 20 18.50 11.39 -1.05
C PRO A 20 17.17 12.09 -0.75
N ILE A 21 16.06 11.47 -1.15
CA ILE A 21 14.70 11.90 -0.87
C ILE A 21 13.88 10.63 -0.60
N TYR A 22 13.09 10.62 0.47
CA TYR A 22 12.18 9.52 0.76
C TYR A 22 10.87 9.69 -0.04
N GLY A 23 10.19 8.59 -0.38
CA GLY A 23 8.94 8.65 -1.11
C GLY A 23 8.39 7.25 -1.41
N GLY A 24 7.29 7.17 -2.15
CA GLY A 24 6.62 5.90 -2.47
C GLY A 24 5.65 5.39 -1.41
N ALA A 25 5.63 5.99 -0.21
CA ALA A 25 4.65 5.70 0.83
C ALA A 25 4.40 6.93 1.70
N ALA A 26 3.29 6.94 2.43
CA ALA A 26 3.01 7.89 3.51
C ALA A 26 3.55 7.28 4.81
N ALA A 27 4.74 7.71 5.23
CA ALA A 27 5.39 7.25 6.44
C ALA A 27 6.53 8.20 6.84
N ARG A 28 6.78 8.31 8.14
CA ARG A 28 7.93 9.06 8.65
C ARG A 28 9.24 8.28 8.39
N PRO A 29 10.27 8.87 7.75
CA PRO A 29 11.53 8.17 7.48
C PRO A 29 12.46 8.17 8.70
N PHE A 30 13.45 7.28 8.67
CA PHE A 30 14.68 7.45 9.45
C PHE A 30 15.68 8.30 8.68
N ILE A 31 16.33 9.23 9.37
CA ILE A 31 17.32 10.17 8.80
C ILE A 31 18.73 9.74 9.22
N THR A 32 19.68 9.79 8.29
CA THR A 32 21.10 9.54 8.54
C THR A 32 21.96 10.54 7.76
N HIS A 33 23.28 10.51 7.94
CA HIS A 33 24.20 11.49 7.37
C HIS A 33 25.42 10.82 6.73
N HIS A 34 25.74 11.20 5.49
CA HIS A 34 26.89 10.70 4.76
C HIS A 34 28.12 11.60 4.96
N ASN A 35 28.97 11.28 5.96
CA ASN A 35 30.12 12.10 6.39
C ASN A 35 31.03 12.65 5.28
N GLN A 36 31.40 11.84 4.27
CA GLN A 36 32.33 12.30 3.23
C GLN A 36 31.66 13.23 2.19
N LEU A 37 30.36 13.08 1.98
CA LEU A 37 29.60 13.84 0.99
C LEU A 37 28.87 15.04 1.63
N ASP A 38 28.89 15.13 2.97
CA ASP A 38 28.27 16.17 3.77
C ASP A 38 26.80 16.41 3.37
N GLN A 39 26.02 15.33 3.36
CA GLN A 39 24.60 15.35 3.00
C GLN A 39 23.79 14.37 3.85
N ASP A 40 22.55 14.74 4.10
CA ASP A 40 21.59 13.86 4.76
C ASP A 40 21.00 12.86 3.75
N LEU A 41 20.73 11.66 4.24
CA LEU A 41 20.11 10.57 3.50
C LEU A 41 18.99 9.98 4.36
N TYR A 42 18.07 9.31 3.70
CA TYR A 42 16.91 8.68 4.33
C TYR A 42 16.98 7.18 4.11
N LEU A 43 16.67 6.39 5.14
CA LEU A 43 16.32 4.99 4.90
C LEU A 43 14.98 4.97 4.18
N ARG A 44 14.90 4.19 3.10
CA ARG A 44 13.70 4.11 2.27
C ARG A 44 12.47 3.66 3.07
N ILE A 45 11.35 4.31 2.81
CA ILE A 45 10.02 3.93 3.33
C ILE A 45 9.22 3.06 2.34
N SER A 46 9.69 3.04 1.09
CA SER A 46 9.27 2.24 -0.06
C SER A 46 10.35 2.33 -1.13
N PHE A 47 10.36 1.39 -2.08
CA PHE A 47 11.21 1.41 -3.27
C PHE A 47 10.44 1.68 -4.57
N GLU A 48 9.16 2.07 -4.47
CA GLU A 48 8.24 2.37 -5.57
C GLU A 48 8.83 3.31 -6.62
N LEU A 49 9.32 4.48 -6.18
CA LEU A 49 9.78 5.52 -7.11
C LEU A 49 11.03 5.08 -7.90
N TYR A 50 11.86 4.19 -7.34
CA TYR A 50 13.03 3.65 -8.03
C TYR A 50 12.66 2.53 -9.00
N LEU A 51 11.77 1.62 -8.59
CA LEU A 51 11.29 0.56 -9.49
C LEU A 51 10.56 1.14 -10.72
N LYS A 52 9.76 2.21 -10.53
CA LYS A 52 9.13 2.93 -11.64
C LYS A 52 10.12 3.60 -12.60
N ARG A 53 11.26 4.09 -12.11
CA ARG A 53 12.36 4.59 -12.98
C ARG A 53 12.93 3.48 -13.86
N LEU A 54 12.92 2.22 -13.41
CA LEU A 54 13.34 1.08 -14.23
C LEU A 54 12.39 0.80 -15.38
N LEU A 55 11.08 0.99 -15.19
CA LEU A 55 10.10 0.88 -16.27
C LEU A 55 10.31 1.97 -17.33
N VAL A 56 10.63 3.21 -16.92
CA VAL A 56 11.08 4.27 -17.85
C VAL A 56 12.35 3.84 -18.59
N GLY A 57 13.23 3.12 -17.92
CA GLY A 57 14.43 2.48 -18.48
C GLY A 57 14.17 1.23 -19.34
N MET A 58 12.91 0.95 -19.71
CA MET A 58 12.48 -0.19 -20.54
C MET A 58 12.66 -1.56 -19.89
N LEU A 59 12.71 -1.64 -18.55
CA LEU A 59 12.55 -2.90 -17.84
C LEU A 59 11.07 -3.13 -17.53
N ASP A 60 10.39 -3.82 -18.46
CA ASP A 60 8.92 -3.92 -18.46
C ASP A 60 8.33 -4.64 -17.24
N ARG A 61 9.10 -5.50 -16.55
CA ARG A 61 8.62 -6.28 -15.40
C ARG A 61 9.75 -6.44 -14.39
N VAL A 62 9.63 -5.78 -13.26
CA VAL A 62 10.64 -5.82 -12.18
C VAL A 62 9.97 -6.11 -10.86
N TYR A 63 10.71 -6.76 -9.95
CA TYR A 63 10.31 -6.89 -8.57
C TYR A 63 11.51 -6.79 -7.64
N GLU A 64 11.26 -6.40 -6.40
CA GLU A 64 12.25 -6.43 -5.34
C GLU A 64 11.60 -6.98 -4.07
N ILE A 65 12.30 -7.90 -3.39
CA ILE A 65 11.98 -8.33 -2.03
C ILE A 65 13.06 -7.78 -1.12
N GLY A 66 12.75 -6.69 -0.43
CA GLY A 66 13.73 -5.92 0.32
C GLY A 66 13.18 -5.37 1.63
N ARG A 67 14.02 -4.62 2.35
CA ARG A 67 13.65 -4.00 3.63
C ARG A 67 13.14 -2.58 3.40
N ASP A 68 12.02 -2.24 4.02
CA ASP A 68 11.58 -0.86 4.23
C ASP A 68 11.72 -0.48 5.71
N PHE A 69 11.87 0.82 5.96
CA PHE A 69 12.13 1.38 7.27
C PHE A 69 11.18 2.53 7.55
N ARG A 70 10.29 2.38 8.53
CA ARG A 70 9.32 3.41 8.92
C ARG A 70 9.49 3.76 10.39
N ASN A 71 9.70 5.04 10.67
CA ASN A 71 9.94 5.57 12.01
C ASN A 71 8.62 5.78 12.76
N GLU A 72 7.95 4.65 13.01
CA GLU A 72 6.59 4.56 13.55
C GLU A 72 6.55 3.67 14.81
N GLY A 73 5.36 3.58 15.42
CA GLY A 73 5.12 2.74 16.59
C GLY A 73 5.21 1.23 16.29
N VAL A 74 5.69 0.46 17.26
CA VAL A 74 5.69 -1.01 17.20
C VAL A 74 4.33 -1.55 17.65
N SER A 75 3.76 -2.49 16.89
CA SER A 75 2.50 -3.17 17.24
C SER A 75 2.59 -4.68 16.99
N TYR A 76 1.46 -5.40 17.06
CA TYR A 76 1.40 -6.80 16.64
C TYR A 76 1.50 -6.97 15.11
N LYS A 77 1.17 -5.93 14.33
CA LYS A 77 1.28 -5.88 12.85
C LYS A 77 2.48 -5.08 12.33
N HIS A 78 3.18 -4.33 13.19
CA HIS A 78 4.18 -3.33 12.77
C HIS A 78 5.52 -3.53 13.48
N ASN A 79 6.60 -3.58 12.69
CA ASN A 79 7.99 -3.52 13.12
C ASN A 79 8.70 -2.39 12.33
N PRO A 80 9.60 -1.58 12.92
CA PRO A 80 10.16 -0.41 12.24
C PRO A 80 10.96 -0.73 10.98
N GLU A 81 11.49 -1.94 10.90
CA GLU A 81 12.08 -2.51 9.70
C GLU A 81 11.31 -3.78 9.31
N PHE A 82 10.84 -3.88 8.07
CA PHE A 82 9.99 -5.01 7.64
C PHE A 82 10.21 -5.35 6.17
N THR A 83 9.99 -6.61 5.82
CA THR A 83 10.26 -7.12 4.47
C THR A 83 9.04 -6.85 3.59
N GLN A 84 9.25 -6.06 2.55
CA GLN A 84 8.24 -5.75 1.54
C GLN A 84 8.60 -6.44 0.23
N LEU A 85 7.59 -6.95 -0.46
CA LEU A 85 7.64 -7.24 -1.89
C LEU A 85 7.01 -6.05 -2.59
N GLU A 86 7.72 -5.45 -3.55
CA GLU A 86 7.07 -4.65 -4.58
C GLU A 86 7.36 -5.21 -5.96
N PHE A 87 6.40 -5.10 -6.87
CA PHE A 87 6.62 -5.33 -8.29
C PHE A 87 5.92 -4.27 -9.13
N TYR A 88 6.48 -4.00 -10.30
CA TYR A 88 5.90 -3.11 -11.29
C TYR A 88 5.98 -3.77 -12.66
N ALA A 89 4.88 -3.70 -13.39
CA ALA A 89 4.79 -4.28 -14.72
C ALA A 89 4.09 -3.33 -15.69
N ALA A 90 4.78 -3.03 -16.79
CA ALA A 90 4.24 -2.28 -17.91
C ALA A 90 3.02 -3.00 -18.51
N TYR A 91 2.06 -2.19 -18.95
CA TYR A 91 0.83 -2.57 -19.61
C TYR A 91 -0.14 -3.39 -18.75
N LEU A 92 0.01 -3.37 -17.42
CA LEU A 92 -0.97 -3.90 -16.49
C LEU A 92 -1.84 -2.78 -15.90
N SER A 93 -3.10 -3.09 -15.64
CA SER A 93 -4.00 -2.32 -14.80
C SER A 93 -4.10 -2.93 -13.40
N TYR A 94 -4.67 -2.22 -12.44
CA TYR A 94 -4.99 -2.77 -11.12
C TYR A 94 -5.83 -4.06 -11.16
N ARG A 95 -6.60 -4.31 -12.23
CA ARG A 95 -7.36 -5.56 -12.41
C ARG A 95 -6.45 -6.75 -12.70
N ASP A 96 -5.47 -6.54 -13.57
CA ASP A 96 -4.45 -7.56 -13.86
C ASP A 96 -3.58 -7.81 -12.62
N VAL A 97 -3.29 -6.76 -11.85
CA VAL A 97 -2.57 -6.87 -10.59
C VAL A 97 -3.39 -7.64 -9.53
N MET A 98 -4.71 -7.46 -9.43
CA MET A 98 -5.58 -8.30 -8.59
C MET A 98 -5.48 -9.78 -8.99
N ASP A 99 -5.58 -10.08 -10.29
CA ASP A 99 -5.50 -11.46 -10.81
C ASP A 99 -4.14 -12.10 -10.48
N LEU A 100 -3.04 -11.35 -10.64
CA LEU A 100 -1.69 -11.80 -10.25
C LEU A 100 -1.57 -12.01 -8.74
N THR A 101 -2.19 -11.15 -7.94
CA THR A 101 -2.13 -11.20 -6.47
C THR A 101 -2.78 -12.45 -5.92
N GLU A 102 -4.03 -12.72 -6.31
CA GLU A 102 -4.77 -13.90 -5.82
C GLU A 102 -4.10 -15.21 -6.26
N GLN A 103 -3.58 -15.24 -7.50
CA GLN A 103 -2.81 -16.39 -8.00
C GLN A 103 -1.49 -16.57 -7.22
N MET A 104 -0.77 -15.49 -6.92
CA MET A 104 0.50 -15.56 -6.20
C MET A 104 0.31 -16.09 -4.79
N VAL A 105 -0.64 -15.53 -4.04
CA VAL A 105 -0.89 -15.93 -2.65
C VAL A 105 -1.39 -17.39 -2.58
N ALA A 106 -2.34 -17.78 -3.45
CA ALA A 106 -2.83 -19.14 -3.53
C ALA A 106 -1.73 -20.15 -3.94
N HIS A 107 -0.88 -19.78 -4.89
CA HIS A 107 0.26 -20.61 -5.30
C HIS A 107 1.25 -20.80 -4.14
N VAL A 108 1.58 -19.74 -3.41
CA VAL A 108 2.49 -19.85 -2.25
C VAL A 108 1.91 -20.76 -1.19
N ALA A 109 0.63 -20.60 -0.83
CA ALA A 109 -0.03 -21.49 0.14
C ALA A 109 0.00 -22.96 -0.32
N GLN A 110 -0.35 -23.21 -1.58
CA GLN A 110 -0.33 -24.55 -2.15
C GLN A 110 1.06 -25.20 -2.12
N GLU A 111 2.12 -24.44 -2.47
CA GLU A 111 3.49 -24.95 -2.51
C GLU A 111 4.05 -25.22 -1.11
N VAL A 112 3.76 -24.34 -0.13
CA VAL A 112 4.39 -24.43 1.20
C VAL A 112 3.58 -25.24 2.22
N LEU A 113 2.25 -25.30 2.07
CA LEU A 113 1.34 -26.01 2.97
C LEU A 113 0.66 -27.22 2.33
N GLY A 114 0.73 -27.37 1.00
CA GLY A 114 0.03 -28.43 0.27
C GLY A 114 -1.47 -28.19 0.09
N THR A 115 -1.99 -27.02 0.49
CA THR A 115 -3.41 -26.65 0.46
C THR A 115 -3.56 -25.15 0.27
N GLN A 116 -4.69 -24.72 -0.29
CA GLN A 116 -5.12 -23.31 -0.35
C GLN A 116 -6.09 -22.94 0.78
N VAL A 117 -6.57 -23.92 1.53
CA VAL A 117 -7.39 -23.70 2.74
C VAL A 117 -6.48 -23.70 3.96
N ILE A 118 -6.41 -22.57 4.66
CA ILE A 118 -5.55 -22.35 5.83
C ILE A 118 -6.39 -22.08 7.08
N HIS A 119 -5.74 -22.14 8.24
CA HIS A 119 -6.33 -21.70 9.50
C HIS A 119 -5.55 -20.51 10.04
N PHE A 120 -6.25 -19.45 10.43
CA PHE A 120 -5.63 -18.28 11.03
C PHE A 120 -6.50 -17.78 12.17
N GLN A 121 -5.95 -17.77 13.39
CA GLN A 121 -6.61 -17.21 14.58
C GLN A 121 -8.02 -17.76 14.87
N GLY A 122 -8.26 -19.02 14.49
CA GLY A 122 -9.52 -19.73 14.70
C GLY A 122 -10.46 -19.74 13.49
N ASP A 123 -10.18 -18.95 12.46
CA ASP A 123 -10.94 -18.93 11.21
C ASP A 123 -10.33 -19.88 10.16
N GLU A 124 -11.20 -20.59 9.44
CA GLU A 124 -10.83 -21.31 8.22
C GLU A 124 -10.92 -20.33 7.03
N ILE A 125 -9.82 -20.15 6.31
CA ILE A 125 -9.69 -19.18 5.22
C ILE A 125 -9.38 -19.92 3.92
N ASP A 126 -10.22 -19.74 2.91
CA ASP A 126 -10.02 -20.32 1.58
C ASP A 126 -9.32 -19.29 0.67
N LEU A 127 -8.06 -19.56 0.34
CA LEU A 127 -7.24 -18.71 -0.55
C LEU A 127 -7.49 -18.99 -2.03
N THR A 128 -8.37 -19.93 -2.38
CA THR A 128 -8.66 -20.32 -3.77
C THR A 128 -9.24 -19.15 -4.56
N PRO A 129 -8.62 -18.71 -5.67
CA PRO A 129 -9.21 -17.70 -6.55
C PRO A 129 -10.52 -18.19 -7.21
N PRO A 130 -11.44 -17.29 -7.59
CA PRO A 130 -11.34 -15.84 -7.49
C PRO A 130 -11.79 -15.29 -6.14
N TRP A 131 -11.11 -14.24 -5.67
CA TRP A 131 -11.45 -13.56 -4.43
C TRP A 131 -12.60 -12.55 -4.63
N ARG A 132 -13.26 -12.20 -3.52
CA ARG A 132 -14.29 -11.15 -3.53
C ARG A 132 -13.66 -9.81 -3.93
N ARG A 133 -14.27 -9.10 -4.89
CA ARG A 133 -13.91 -7.73 -5.26
C ARG A 133 -15.09 -6.82 -4.92
N VAL A 134 -14.88 -5.81 -4.08
CA VAL A 134 -15.95 -4.88 -3.64
C VAL A 134 -15.39 -3.47 -3.56
N THR A 135 -16.18 -2.47 -3.94
CA THR A 135 -15.73 -1.08 -3.82
C THR A 135 -15.64 -0.68 -2.35
N LEU A 136 -14.73 0.24 -2.01
CA LEU A 136 -14.65 0.81 -0.66
C LEU A 136 -16.00 1.43 -0.27
N ARG A 137 -16.66 2.09 -1.22
CA ARG A 137 -18.02 2.63 -1.06
C ARG A 137 -19.02 1.57 -0.61
N ASP A 138 -19.11 0.46 -1.34
CA ASP A 138 -20.08 -0.58 -1.02
C ASP A 138 -19.74 -1.29 0.29
N ALA A 139 -18.46 -1.57 0.54
CA ALA A 139 -18.02 -2.18 1.80
C ALA A 139 -18.32 -1.29 3.03
N ALA A 140 -18.03 0.01 2.93
CA ALA A 140 -18.38 0.98 3.97
C ALA A 140 -19.89 1.07 4.19
N ARG A 141 -20.69 1.04 3.12
CA ARG A 141 -22.16 1.04 3.21
C ARG A 141 -22.70 -0.23 3.85
N GLU A 142 -22.17 -1.40 3.51
CA GLU A 142 -22.59 -2.68 4.08
C GLU A 142 -22.36 -2.73 5.59
N VAL A 143 -21.20 -2.27 6.06
CA VAL A 143 -20.81 -2.38 7.47
C VAL A 143 -21.36 -1.23 8.32
N THR A 144 -21.26 0.00 7.82
CA THR A 144 -21.59 1.21 8.61
C THR A 144 -22.95 1.79 8.23
N GLY A 145 -23.50 1.45 7.07
CA GLY A 145 -24.69 2.07 6.49
C GLY A 145 -24.48 3.51 6.01
N ILE A 146 -23.24 4.00 5.91
CA ILE A 146 -22.91 5.33 5.41
C ILE A 146 -22.49 5.20 3.95
N ASP A 147 -23.20 5.91 3.07
CA ASP A 147 -22.74 6.16 1.70
C ASP A 147 -21.96 7.48 1.67
N TYR A 148 -20.63 7.41 1.67
CA TYR A 148 -19.81 8.61 1.89
C TYR A 148 -19.91 9.64 0.76
N VAL A 149 -20.36 9.26 -0.44
CA VAL A 149 -20.53 10.23 -1.55
C VAL A 149 -21.77 11.12 -1.37
N ASP A 150 -22.70 10.72 -0.49
CA ASP A 150 -23.82 11.57 -0.08
C ASP A 150 -23.34 12.73 0.83
N TYR A 151 -22.08 12.69 1.28
CA TYR A 151 -21.44 13.67 2.15
C TYR A 151 -20.14 14.17 1.50
N PRO A 152 -20.22 15.05 0.49
CA PRO A 152 -19.09 15.42 -0.36
C PRO A 152 -18.00 16.25 0.35
N THR A 153 -18.23 16.68 1.59
CA THR A 153 -17.25 17.43 2.37
C THR A 153 -16.84 16.66 3.62
N ALA A 154 -15.58 16.83 4.06
CA ALA A 154 -15.06 16.19 5.26
C ALA A 154 -15.91 16.51 6.51
N ARG A 155 -16.39 17.74 6.62
CA ARG A 155 -17.25 18.17 7.74
C ARG A 155 -18.60 17.45 7.77
N GLU A 156 -19.25 17.29 6.62
CA GLU A 156 -20.52 16.56 6.51
C GLU A 156 -20.33 15.07 6.80
N LEU A 157 -19.27 14.48 6.26
CA LEU A 157 -18.95 13.06 6.48
C LEU A 157 -18.62 12.79 7.96
N ALA A 158 -17.80 13.66 8.58
CA ALA A 158 -17.48 13.55 10.00
C ALA A 158 -18.72 13.61 10.88
N ALA A 159 -19.67 14.50 10.58
CA ALA A 159 -20.93 14.59 11.32
C ALA A 159 -21.77 13.31 11.17
N ALA A 160 -21.85 12.73 9.96
CA ALA A 160 -22.56 11.48 9.71
C ALA A 160 -21.92 10.28 10.45
N MET A 161 -20.59 10.21 10.46
CA MET A 161 -19.83 9.20 11.21
C MET A 161 -20.04 9.32 12.71
N GLN A 162 -19.92 10.54 13.27
CA GLN A 162 -20.15 10.80 14.70
C GLN A 162 -21.57 10.45 15.12
N ALA A 163 -22.58 10.72 14.28
CA ALA A 163 -23.96 10.34 14.55
C ALA A 163 -24.17 8.82 14.66
N LYS A 164 -23.27 8.01 14.10
CA LYS A 164 -23.24 6.55 14.22
C LYS A 164 -22.25 6.03 15.26
N GLY A 165 -21.62 6.93 16.04
CA GLY A 165 -20.65 6.57 17.06
C GLY A 165 -19.28 6.16 16.52
N LEU A 166 -18.98 6.46 15.25
CA LEU A 166 -17.66 6.23 14.67
C LEU A 166 -16.70 7.38 15.01
N PRO A 167 -15.41 7.11 15.26
CA PRO A 167 -14.42 8.15 15.48
C PRO A 167 -14.22 8.97 14.21
N ALA A 168 -14.46 10.28 14.28
CA ALA A 168 -14.23 11.19 13.17
C ALA A 168 -13.93 12.61 13.68
N SER A 169 -12.96 13.28 13.05
CA SER A 169 -12.63 14.69 13.28
C SER A 169 -12.90 15.48 12.00
N PRO A 170 -13.60 16.62 12.07
CA PRO A 170 -13.85 17.46 10.89
C PRO A 170 -12.57 18.16 10.37
N GLU A 171 -11.47 18.11 11.13
CA GLU A 171 -10.16 18.66 10.73
C GLU A 171 -9.40 17.72 9.78
N HIS A 172 -9.79 16.44 9.70
CA HIS A 172 -9.18 15.51 8.75
C HIS A 172 -9.74 15.72 7.34
N THR A 173 -8.98 15.31 6.34
CA THR A 173 -9.43 15.31 4.94
C THR A 173 -10.57 14.30 4.72
N TRP A 174 -11.29 14.47 3.60
CA TRP A 174 -12.41 13.59 3.27
C TRP A 174 -11.94 12.14 3.05
N GLY A 175 -10.87 11.93 2.29
CA GLY A 175 -10.28 10.62 2.11
C GLY A 175 -9.75 10.01 3.40
N TYR A 176 -9.16 10.80 4.31
CA TYR A 176 -8.69 10.28 5.62
C TYR A 176 -9.85 9.71 6.45
N LEU A 177 -10.99 10.40 6.48
CA LEU A 177 -12.19 9.92 7.19
C LEU A 177 -12.72 8.62 6.58
N ILE A 178 -12.62 8.47 5.27
CA ILE A 178 -13.01 7.25 4.56
C ILE A 178 -12.04 6.10 4.88
N ASP A 179 -10.73 6.34 4.79
CA ASP A 179 -9.68 5.33 5.02
C ASP A 179 -9.57 4.95 6.50
N LYS A 180 -9.15 5.87 7.37
CA LYS A 180 -8.91 5.56 8.78
C LYS A 180 -10.20 5.40 9.59
N GLY A 181 -11.30 5.95 9.12
CA GLY A 181 -12.59 5.91 9.81
C GLY A 181 -13.51 4.79 9.33
N LEU A 182 -14.00 4.90 8.08
CA LEU A 182 -14.96 3.92 7.55
C LEU A 182 -14.30 2.58 7.25
N LEU A 183 -13.18 2.56 6.53
CA LEU A 183 -12.46 1.32 6.23
C LEU A 183 -11.88 0.70 7.51
N GLY A 184 -11.47 1.49 8.51
CA GLY A 184 -11.11 0.98 9.84
C GLY A 184 -12.25 0.21 10.56
N ALA A 185 -13.51 0.52 10.28
CA ALA A 185 -14.65 -0.26 10.77
C ALA A 185 -14.94 -1.51 9.92
N VAL A 186 -14.58 -1.47 8.64
CA VAL A 186 -14.75 -2.58 7.68
C VAL A 186 -13.66 -3.64 7.86
N GLU A 187 -12.39 -3.26 8.03
CA GLU A 187 -11.21 -4.14 8.06
C GLU A 187 -11.42 -5.38 8.96
N PRO A 188 -11.91 -5.26 10.22
CA PRO A 188 -12.08 -6.42 11.10
C PRO A 188 -13.10 -7.46 10.60
N THR A 189 -13.96 -7.10 9.63
CA THR A 189 -14.98 -7.99 9.05
C THR A 189 -14.47 -8.79 7.85
N LEU A 190 -13.32 -8.42 7.29
CA LEU A 190 -12.76 -9.00 6.07
C LEU A 190 -11.92 -10.27 6.38
N ILE A 191 -12.61 -11.35 6.76
CA ILE A 191 -11.97 -12.62 7.13
C ILE A 191 -11.50 -13.41 5.90
N GLN A 192 -12.39 -13.64 4.93
CA GLN A 192 -12.02 -14.27 3.66
C GLN A 192 -11.27 -13.28 2.75
N PRO A 193 -10.41 -13.76 1.84
CA PRO A 193 -9.65 -12.89 0.95
C PRO A 193 -10.57 -11.96 0.15
N THR A 194 -10.37 -10.67 0.33
CA THR A 194 -11.20 -9.63 -0.27
C THR A 194 -10.35 -8.49 -0.78
N PHE A 195 -10.53 -8.13 -2.05
CA PHE A 195 -10.05 -6.88 -2.62
C PHE A 195 -11.06 -5.77 -2.34
N ILE A 196 -10.63 -4.74 -1.63
CA ILE A 196 -11.32 -3.46 -1.55
C ILE A 196 -10.78 -2.59 -2.67
N ILE A 197 -11.65 -2.05 -3.53
CA ILE A 197 -11.26 -1.30 -4.72
C ILE A 197 -11.82 0.11 -4.74
N ASP A 198 -11.26 0.96 -5.59
CA ASP A 198 -11.70 2.33 -5.86
C ASP A 198 -11.58 3.22 -4.61
N TYR A 199 -10.37 3.71 -4.35
CA TYR A 199 -10.05 4.58 -3.21
C TYR A 199 -10.20 6.05 -3.58
N PRO A 200 -10.46 6.96 -2.61
CA PRO A 200 -10.43 8.39 -2.84
C PRO A 200 -9.08 8.88 -3.42
N ARG A 201 -9.15 9.86 -4.33
CA ARG A 201 -7.98 10.45 -5.00
C ARG A 201 -7.04 11.15 -4.02
N ASP A 202 -7.58 11.86 -3.04
CA ASP A 202 -6.83 12.73 -2.12
C ASP A 202 -5.86 11.96 -1.21
N ILE A 203 -6.12 10.67 -0.95
CA ILE A 203 -5.22 9.77 -0.20
C ILE A 203 -4.45 8.80 -1.10
N SER A 204 -4.49 9.00 -2.42
CA SER A 204 -3.88 8.09 -3.40
C SER A 204 -3.04 8.87 -4.41
N PRO A 205 -1.97 9.56 -3.97
CA PRO A 205 -1.25 10.54 -4.77
C PRO A 205 -0.49 9.95 -5.97
N LEU A 206 -0.27 8.65 -6.00
CA LEU A 206 0.49 7.93 -7.03
C LEU A 206 -0.40 7.06 -7.94
N ALA A 207 -1.70 6.96 -7.63
CA ALA A 207 -2.65 6.11 -8.35
C ALA A 207 -3.40 6.88 -9.45
N LYS A 208 -3.65 6.23 -10.57
CA LYS A 208 -4.37 6.82 -11.72
C LYS A 208 -5.84 7.07 -11.40
N VAL A 209 -6.36 8.25 -11.77
CA VAL A 209 -7.79 8.59 -11.61
C VAL A 209 -8.66 7.67 -12.48
N LYS A 210 -9.83 7.30 -11.98
CA LYS A 210 -10.81 6.55 -12.77
C LYS A 210 -11.35 7.41 -13.92
N PRO A 211 -11.47 6.88 -15.15
CA PRO A 211 -11.97 7.66 -16.29
C PRO A 211 -13.38 8.22 -16.12
N ASP A 212 -14.23 7.55 -15.34
CA ASP A 212 -15.64 7.85 -15.11
C ASP A 212 -15.95 8.49 -13.75
N ASP A 213 -14.95 8.57 -12.85
CA ASP A 213 -15.09 9.14 -11.52
C ASP A 213 -13.82 9.91 -11.10
N PRO A 214 -13.82 11.25 -11.15
CA PRO A 214 -12.65 12.04 -10.80
C PRO A 214 -12.33 12.06 -9.30
N THR A 215 -13.24 11.57 -8.46
CA THR A 215 -13.05 11.54 -6.99
C THR A 215 -12.35 10.28 -6.51
N HIS A 216 -12.23 9.27 -7.37
CA HIS A 216 -11.62 7.99 -7.06
C HIS A 216 -10.50 7.60 -8.03
N VAL A 217 -9.65 6.69 -7.58
CA VAL A 217 -8.52 6.14 -8.34
C VAL A 217 -8.68 4.65 -8.56
N GLU A 218 -7.99 4.14 -9.56
CA GLU A 218 -7.84 2.70 -9.82
C GLU A 218 -6.82 2.08 -8.84
N ARG A 219 -7.21 2.01 -7.56
CA ARG A 219 -6.43 1.44 -6.46
C ARG A 219 -7.21 0.31 -5.80
N PHE A 220 -6.49 -0.65 -5.25
CA PHE A 220 -7.02 -1.63 -4.33
C PHE A 220 -6.07 -1.89 -3.16
N GLU A 221 -6.65 -2.31 -2.05
CA GLU A 221 -5.94 -3.06 -1.02
C GLU A 221 -6.61 -4.43 -0.90
N PHE A 222 -5.86 -5.41 -0.41
CA PHE A 222 -6.42 -6.74 -0.16
C PHE A 222 -6.29 -7.13 1.30
N PHE A 223 -7.34 -7.75 1.81
CA PHE A 223 -7.49 -8.09 3.21
C PHE A 223 -7.71 -9.59 3.36
N ILE A 224 -7.06 -10.18 4.36
CA ILE A 224 -7.22 -11.58 4.73
C ILE A 224 -7.14 -11.68 6.26
N GLY A 225 -8.07 -12.41 6.88
CA GLY A 225 -8.09 -12.60 8.34
C GLY A 225 -8.24 -11.29 9.13
N GLY A 226 -8.94 -10.30 8.59
CA GLY A 226 -9.12 -8.99 9.22
C GLY A 226 -7.85 -8.13 9.25
N MET A 227 -6.94 -8.37 8.31
CA MET A 227 -5.69 -7.61 8.19
C MET A 227 -5.47 -7.17 6.74
N GLU A 228 -5.08 -5.92 6.56
CA GLU A 228 -4.52 -5.44 5.29
C GLU A 228 -3.23 -6.22 4.98
N MET A 229 -3.14 -6.82 3.80
CA MET A 229 -2.02 -7.65 3.40
C MET A 229 -1.12 -6.94 2.37
N GLY A 230 -1.68 -5.99 1.63
CA GLY A 230 -0.95 -5.16 0.69
C GLY A 230 -1.85 -4.22 -0.10
N ASN A 231 -1.20 -3.37 -0.90
CA ASN A 231 -1.77 -2.24 -1.60
C ASN A 231 -1.24 -2.22 -3.05
N ALA A 232 -2.07 -1.81 -4.01
CA ALA A 232 -1.74 -1.85 -5.42
C ALA A 232 -2.63 -0.91 -6.23
N PHE A 233 -2.15 -0.44 -7.38
CA PHE A 233 -2.91 0.48 -8.22
C PHE A 233 -2.47 0.43 -9.68
N THR A 234 -3.34 0.93 -10.56
CA THR A 234 -2.90 1.38 -11.88
C THR A 234 -2.10 2.65 -11.67
N GLU A 235 -0.87 2.66 -12.15
CA GLU A 235 0.08 3.71 -11.84
C GLU A 235 -0.25 5.02 -12.56
N LEU A 236 -0.12 6.12 -11.82
CA LEU A 236 -0.15 7.45 -12.42
C LEU A 236 1.11 7.64 -13.25
N ASN A 237 0.93 7.73 -14.57
CA ASN A 237 2.03 7.93 -15.51
C ASN A 237 1.98 9.28 -16.24
N ASP A 238 1.03 10.16 -15.90
CA ASP A 238 1.00 11.55 -16.37
C ASP A 238 1.90 12.42 -15.46
N PRO A 239 3.05 12.91 -15.96
CA PRO A 239 3.97 13.70 -15.16
C PRO A 239 3.38 15.05 -14.71
N PHE A 240 2.41 15.60 -15.43
CA PHE A 240 1.80 16.88 -15.08
C PHE A 240 0.78 16.73 -13.96
N ASP A 241 -0.06 15.68 -14.00
CA ASP A 241 -0.93 15.34 -12.86
C ASP A 241 -0.09 14.99 -11.62
N GLN A 242 0.98 14.20 -11.79
CA GLN A 242 1.86 13.85 -10.65
C GLN A 242 2.49 15.10 -10.00
N GLU A 243 2.96 16.06 -10.80
CA GLU A 243 3.50 17.33 -10.31
C GLU A 243 2.45 18.14 -9.55
N GLN A 244 1.20 18.21 -10.06
CA GLN A 244 0.11 18.87 -9.34
C GLN A 244 -0.20 18.17 -8.01
N ARG A 245 -0.21 16.83 -7.97
CA ARG A 245 -0.46 16.08 -6.73
C ARG A 245 0.61 16.31 -5.68
N PHE A 246 1.89 16.34 -6.05
CA PHE A 246 2.94 16.69 -5.09
C PHE A 246 2.79 18.13 -4.56
N LEU A 247 2.38 19.09 -5.40
CA LEU A 247 2.09 20.45 -4.96
C LEU A 247 0.86 20.55 -4.06
N GLU A 248 -0.17 19.75 -4.31
CA GLU A 248 -1.37 19.64 -3.46
C GLU A 248 -1.00 19.08 -2.08
N MET A 249 -0.24 17.97 -2.04
CA MET A 249 0.21 17.36 -0.78
C MET A 249 1.07 18.31 0.04
N GLY A 250 2.03 19.00 -0.59
CA GLY A 250 2.88 19.98 0.10
C GLY A 250 2.17 21.25 0.61
N ARG A 251 0.89 21.46 0.24
CA ARG A 251 0.04 22.52 0.81
C ARG A 251 -0.88 22.01 1.92
N LEU A 252 -1.22 20.72 1.88
CA LEU A 252 -2.15 20.09 2.80
C LEU A 252 -1.48 19.63 4.09
N TYR A 253 -0.23 19.17 3.99
CA TYR A 253 0.51 18.55 5.08
C TYR A 253 1.72 19.39 5.46
N ASP A 254 1.93 19.52 6.77
CA ASP A 254 3.17 20.07 7.30
C ASP A 254 4.32 19.07 7.09
N ALA A 255 5.56 19.54 7.06
CA ALA A 255 6.72 18.68 6.82
C ALA A 255 6.91 17.55 7.84
N ASP A 256 6.24 17.64 9.00
CA ASP A 256 6.31 16.64 10.08
C ASP A 256 5.14 15.63 10.06
N ASP A 257 4.15 15.81 9.17
CA ASP A 257 3.02 14.88 9.00
C ASP A 257 3.46 13.59 8.30
N GLU A 258 2.89 12.45 8.71
CA GLU A 258 3.18 11.13 8.12
C GLU A 258 2.77 11.04 6.64
N GLU A 259 1.75 11.80 6.26
CA GLU A 259 1.22 11.90 4.90
C GLU A 259 2.01 12.89 4.02
N ALA A 260 3.02 13.58 4.57
CA ALA A 260 3.82 14.52 3.80
C ALA A 260 4.73 13.78 2.81
N HIS A 261 4.59 14.13 1.52
CA HIS A 261 5.47 13.65 0.47
C HIS A 261 6.36 14.78 -0.03
N PRO A 262 7.71 14.64 0.03
CA PRO A 262 8.59 15.62 -0.56
C PRO A 262 8.47 15.60 -2.08
N MET A 263 8.66 16.77 -2.70
CA MET A 263 8.68 16.90 -4.15
C MET A 263 9.94 16.23 -4.73
N ASP A 264 9.76 15.11 -5.44
CA ASP A 264 10.84 14.44 -6.17
C ASP A 264 10.90 14.91 -7.64
N GLU A 265 11.66 15.99 -7.89
CA GLU A 265 11.86 16.54 -9.23
C GLU A 265 12.55 15.57 -10.20
N ASP A 266 13.39 14.65 -9.68
CA ASP A 266 14.08 13.65 -10.50
C ASP A 266 13.10 12.56 -10.95
N TYR A 267 12.19 12.14 -10.08
CA TYR A 267 11.10 11.21 -10.44
C TYR A 267 10.18 11.83 -11.51
N LEU A 268 9.77 13.09 -11.33
CA LEU A 268 8.99 13.81 -12.34
C LEU A 268 9.74 13.91 -13.68
N ARG A 269 11.06 14.14 -13.63
CA ARG A 269 11.90 14.15 -14.84
C ARG A 269 11.94 12.77 -15.51
N ALA A 270 12.07 11.70 -14.74
CA ALA A 270 12.01 10.33 -15.26
C ALA A 270 10.67 10.07 -15.96
N MET A 271 9.54 10.41 -15.31
CA MET A 271 8.22 10.28 -15.92
C MET A 271 8.09 11.04 -17.24
N LYS A 272 8.68 12.25 -17.34
CA LYS A 272 8.68 13.08 -18.55
C LYS A 272 9.44 12.45 -19.73
N TYR A 273 10.34 11.49 -19.51
CA TYR A 273 10.94 10.71 -20.60
C TYR A 273 9.98 9.67 -21.21
N GLY A 274 8.89 9.35 -20.51
CA GLY A 274 7.84 8.44 -20.98
C GLY A 274 7.72 7.21 -20.08
N MET A 275 6.87 7.30 -19.06
CA MET A 275 6.48 6.14 -18.27
C MET A 275 5.32 5.40 -18.97
N PRO A 276 5.46 4.10 -19.28
CA PRO A 276 4.36 3.34 -19.87
C PRO A 276 3.18 3.26 -18.90
N PRO A 277 1.93 3.06 -19.39
CA PRO A 277 0.85 2.60 -18.52
C PRO A 277 1.31 1.35 -17.80
N ASN A 278 1.17 1.27 -16.49
CA ASN A 278 1.70 0.17 -15.71
C ASN A 278 0.89 -0.07 -14.44
N GLY A 279 1.04 -1.25 -13.86
CA GLY A 279 0.43 -1.63 -12.58
C GLY A 279 1.52 -1.93 -11.57
N GLY A 280 1.37 -1.40 -10.37
CA GLY A 280 2.25 -1.64 -9.24
C GLY A 280 1.56 -2.35 -8.10
N PHE A 281 2.38 -2.98 -7.27
CA PHE A 281 1.95 -3.82 -6.17
C PHE A 281 2.95 -3.73 -5.04
N GLY A 282 2.46 -3.64 -3.81
CA GLY A 282 3.21 -3.78 -2.57
C GLY A 282 2.54 -4.75 -1.61
N MET A 283 3.30 -5.64 -0.98
CA MET A 283 2.81 -6.56 0.06
C MET A 283 3.85 -6.76 1.16
N GLY A 284 3.38 -6.71 2.40
CA GLY A 284 4.19 -7.07 3.56
C GLY A 284 4.44 -8.57 3.59
N VAL A 285 5.69 -9.00 3.31
CA VAL A 285 6.06 -10.42 3.32
C VAL A 285 5.91 -11.00 4.73
N ASP A 286 6.22 -10.22 5.77
CA ASP A 286 6.07 -10.66 7.16
C ASP A 286 4.60 -10.98 7.50
N ARG A 287 3.64 -10.16 7.03
CA ARG A 287 2.20 -10.43 7.21
C ARG A 287 1.77 -11.69 6.48
N LEU A 288 2.29 -11.94 5.27
CA LEU A 288 2.04 -13.21 4.56
C LEU A 288 2.58 -14.41 5.36
N VAL A 289 3.78 -14.30 5.95
CA VAL A 289 4.33 -15.37 6.79
C VAL A 289 3.47 -15.56 8.05
N MET A 290 3.03 -14.49 8.70
CA MET A 290 2.10 -14.57 9.85
C MET A 290 0.85 -15.38 9.50
N LEU A 291 0.22 -15.05 8.37
CA LEU A 291 -0.97 -15.70 7.87
C LEU A 291 -0.76 -17.20 7.63
N LEU A 292 0.30 -17.56 6.90
CA LEU A 292 0.57 -18.96 6.51
C LEU A 292 1.12 -19.83 7.65
N THR A 293 1.56 -19.23 8.77
CA THR A 293 2.13 -19.94 9.92
C THR A 293 1.27 -19.84 11.19
N ASP A 294 0.08 -19.28 11.06
CA ASP A 294 -0.87 -19.00 12.15
C ASP A 294 -0.21 -18.28 13.33
N ARG A 295 0.46 -17.16 13.05
CA ARG A 295 1.09 -16.31 14.06
C ARG A 295 0.32 -15.01 14.25
N PRO A 296 -0.16 -14.70 15.46
CA PRO A 296 -0.89 -13.46 15.73
C PRO A 296 -0.01 -12.21 15.69
N SER A 297 1.31 -12.36 15.77
CA SER A 297 2.24 -11.25 15.94
C SER A 297 3.41 -11.32 14.97
N ILE A 298 3.75 -10.18 14.37
CA ILE A 298 4.94 -10.03 13.51
C ILE A 298 6.23 -10.41 14.23
N ARG A 299 6.24 -10.26 15.57
CA ARG A 299 7.39 -10.64 16.42
C ARG A 299 7.67 -12.14 16.45
N GLU A 300 6.72 -12.96 16.01
CA GLU A 300 6.88 -14.42 15.93
C GLU A 300 7.42 -14.88 14.57
N VAL A 301 7.47 -13.97 13.57
CA VAL A 301 8.00 -14.26 12.22
C VAL A 301 9.27 -13.47 11.91
N VAL A 302 9.60 -12.46 12.71
CA VAL A 302 10.87 -11.73 12.68
C VAL A 302 11.79 -12.30 13.76
N LEU A 303 12.98 -12.78 13.36
CA LEU A 303 13.94 -13.41 14.30
C LEU A 303 14.41 -12.47 15.42
N PHE A 304 14.59 -11.19 15.09
CA PHE A 304 15.07 -10.15 16.01
C PHE A 304 14.17 -8.91 15.90
N PRO A 305 12.95 -8.94 16.48
CA PRO A 305 12.04 -7.81 16.39
C PRO A 305 12.55 -6.65 17.24
N GLN A 306 12.19 -5.42 16.87
CA GLN A 306 12.56 -4.25 17.67
C GLN A 306 11.87 -4.32 19.04
N LEU A 307 12.69 -4.22 20.09
CA LEU A 307 12.22 -4.16 21.47
C LEU A 307 12.33 -2.72 21.98
N ARG A 308 11.42 -2.34 22.88
CA ARG A 308 11.65 -1.17 23.72
C ARG A 308 12.81 -1.48 24.66
N GLU A 309 13.68 -0.50 24.90
CA GLU A 309 14.67 -0.63 25.97
C GLU A 309 13.97 -0.96 27.29
N ARG A 310 14.59 -1.82 28.09
CA ARG A 310 14.13 -2.08 29.45
C ARG A 310 14.63 -0.93 30.31
N ASP A 311 13.72 -0.26 31.01
CA ASP A 311 14.06 0.70 32.07
C ASP A 311 15.01 0.08 33.12
#